data_AF-A0A9E5T105-F1
#
_entry.id   AF-A0A9E5T105-F1
#
_cell.length_a   1.000
_cell.length_b   1.000
_cell.length_c   1.000
_cell.angle_alpha   90.00
_cell.angle_beta   90.00
_cell.angle_gamma   90.00
#
_symmetry.space_group_name_H-M   'P 1'
#
loop_
_entity.id
_entity.type
_entity.pdbx_description
1 polymer ?
#
loop_
_entity_poly.entity_id
_entity_poly.type
_entity_poly.pdbx_seq_one_letter_code
_entity_poly.pdbx_strand_id
1 'polypeptide(L)'
;MKNRFAFFNRPYVWIAAGIAAVGILAAVFFLANRKGGKDFGEVFGQIYGVKEITFSSPAYSFVLTTENAPVFRLGADYQLAIRERGNDLAQVLGRFNEIELTKDNFERYFTPFDTDFCWSCGFSAAKMRGDNLYAWRLIVPDDPNGVFYYLLRQKNEDLYLTYGYYDAEGETDPYSDDSSIRWIFKLEDEDGDSFSPREVVADGAYVSSSCIYMNPLSSYMNFGDSGHRYEVAADSFIITERISGNSLTISPVDWGWQEFPYTDGEWYAMYSPQDGGDRSIRELYSEILYQPLSEKYFLIRADGELRLVELRGNAKTGEFIWSIYKLVQESAMGFARWEYMPAISSQYPAFRFEFDLRYDEIKAVCTQGGSLISYDENDGEGYPQGYELSVTAGKALYWSPLDPENPFQITPESTSISFTAEDADTMLYAGSIYITRETTCQGTVYIARLVCEGLTMVQNEENQGALITAAE
;
A
#
# COMPACT_ATOMS: atom_id res chain seq x y z
N MET A 1 -50.12 -69.26 42.10
CA MET A 1 -49.48 -68.22 41.26
C MET A 1 -49.07 -67.07 42.17
N LYS A 2 -47.80 -67.04 42.60
CA LYS A 2 -46.78 -66.05 42.20
C LYS A 2 -47.23 -64.58 42.38
N ASN A 3 -47.20 -64.10 43.62
CA ASN A 3 -46.97 -62.69 43.91
C ASN A 3 -45.46 -62.41 43.89
N ARG A 4 -45.01 -61.48 43.05
CA ARG A 4 -43.68 -60.88 43.10
C ARG A 4 -43.83 -59.40 43.42
N PHE A 5 -43.88 -59.07 44.72
CA PHE A 5 -43.46 -57.77 45.22
C PHE A 5 -42.00 -57.92 45.67
N ALA A 6 -41.07 -57.39 44.90
CA ALA A 6 -39.69 -57.16 45.34
C ALA A 6 -38.95 -56.32 44.29
N PHE A 7 -38.96 -55.00 44.42
CA PHE A 7 -37.90 -54.16 43.83
C PHE A 7 -37.74 -52.84 44.59
N PHE A 8 -37.49 -52.93 45.90
CA PHE A 8 -37.01 -51.80 46.70
C PHE A 8 -36.02 -52.36 47.73
N ASN A 9 -34.77 -52.63 47.31
CA ASN A 9 -33.59 -52.75 48.19
C ASN A 9 -32.33 -53.12 47.38
N ARG A 10 -31.92 -52.24 46.45
CA ARG A 10 -30.54 -52.28 45.94
C ARG A 10 -29.96 -50.87 45.99
N PRO A 11 -29.04 -50.57 46.93
CA PRO A 11 -28.45 -49.23 47.06
C PRO A 11 -27.71 -48.82 45.78
N TYR A 12 -27.24 -49.79 44.98
CA TYR A 12 -26.62 -49.56 43.68
C TYR A 12 -27.56 -48.94 42.63
N VAL A 13 -28.87 -49.21 42.68
CA VAL A 13 -29.83 -48.62 41.72
C VAL A 13 -30.11 -47.15 42.05
N TRP A 14 -30.12 -46.81 43.35
CA TRP A 14 -30.26 -45.41 43.80
C TRP A 14 -28.97 -44.61 43.62
N ILE A 15 -27.80 -45.25 43.78
CA ILE A 15 -26.50 -44.63 43.48
C ILE A 15 -26.33 -44.44 41.96
N ALA A 16 -26.71 -45.41 41.13
CA ALA A 16 -26.67 -45.26 39.67
C ALA A 16 -27.67 -44.21 39.17
N ALA A 17 -28.88 -44.15 39.74
CA ALA A 17 -29.85 -43.09 39.44
C ALA A 17 -29.37 -41.70 39.92
N GLY A 18 -28.68 -41.63 41.06
CA GLY A 18 -28.07 -40.40 41.57
C GLY A 18 -26.90 -39.92 40.70
N ILE A 19 -26.01 -40.81 40.26
CA ILE A 19 -24.90 -40.48 39.35
C ILE A 19 -25.42 -40.11 37.96
N ALA A 20 -26.44 -40.79 37.44
CA ALA A 20 -27.10 -40.41 36.20
C ALA A 20 -27.83 -39.06 36.33
N ALA A 21 -28.47 -38.77 37.46
CA ALA A 21 -29.12 -37.49 37.71
C ALA A 21 -28.09 -36.35 37.89
N VAL A 22 -26.94 -36.59 38.52
CA VAL A 22 -25.84 -35.62 38.62
C VAL A 22 -25.14 -35.44 37.27
N GLY A 23 -24.98 -36.49 36.47
CA GLY A 23 -24.46 -36.41 35.11
C GLY A 23 -25.40 -35.69 34.15
N ILE A 24 -26.72 -35.89 34.28
CA ILE A 24 -27.74 -35.16 33.53
C ILE A 24 -27.85 -33.73 34.05
N LEU A 25 -27.77 -33.47 35.36
CA LEU A 25 -27.74 -32.11 35.91
C LEU A 25 -26.46 -31.38 35.52
N ALA A 26 -25.30 -32.03 35.48
CA ALA A 26 -24.05 -31.45 35.01
C ALA A 26 -24.05 -31.24 33.49
N ALA A 27 -24.60 -32.17 32.70
CA ALA A 27 -24.80 -31.99 31.26
C ALA A 27 -25.83 -30.90 30.97
N VAL A 28 -26.90 -30.78 31.76
CA VAL A 28 -27.89 -29.70 31.69
C VAL A 28 -27.30 -28.40 32.24
N PHE A 29 -26.37 -28.41 33.21
CA PHE A 29 -25.64 -27.21 33.63
C PHE A 29 -24.64 -26.77 32.54
N PHE A 30 -23.96 -27.71 31.87
CA PHE A 30 -23.11 -27.43 30.70
C PHE A 30 -23.92 -26.98 29.47
N LEU A 31 -25.11 -27.54 29.26
CA LEU A 31 -26.02 -27.17 28.16
C LEU A 31 -26.86 -25.92 28.47
N ALA A 32 -27.13 -25.61 29.74
CA ALA A 32 -27.86 -24.40 30.17
C ALA A 32 -26.92 -23.21 30.44
N ASN A 33 -25.65 -23.44 30.82
CA ASN A 33 -24.57 -22.47 30.63
C ASN A 33 -24.23 -22.26 29.14
N ARG A 34 -24.83 -23.05 28.24
CA ARG A 34 -24.82 -22.79 26.80
C ARG A 34 -25.90 -21.80 26.35
N LYS A 35 -26.51 -21.06 27.28
CA LYS A 35 -27.24 -19.83 26.95
C LYS A 35 -26.26 -18.65 26.93
N GLY A 36 -25.80 -18.33 25.72
CA GLY A 36 -25.34 -16.99 25.38
C GLY A 36 -23.86 -16.71 25.45
N GLY A 37 -22.98 -17.72 25.38
CA GLY A 37 -21.60 -17.46 24.98
C GLY A 37 -21.62 -17.02 23.52
N LYS A 38 -21.47 -15.71 23.25
CA LYS A 38 -21.27 -15.20 21.90
C LYS A 38 -20.05 -15.94 21.33
N ASP A 39 -20.27 -16.76 20.31
CA ASP A 39 -19.18 -17.43 19.61
C ASP A 39 -18.52 -16.39 18.71
N PHE A 40 -17.45 -15.77 19.22
CA PHE A 40 -16.65 -14.80 18.46
C PHE A 40 -15.53 -15.49 17.69
N GLY A 41 -15.60 -16.81 17.45
CA GLY A 41 -14.59 -17.56 16.71
C GLY A 41 -14.38 -17.09 15.27
N GLU A 42 -15.25 -16.22 14.74
CA GLU A 42 -15.08 -15.54 13.45
C GLU A 42 -14.20 -14.27 13.52
N VAL A 43 -14.03 -13.67 14.71
CA VAL A 43 -13.21 -12.45 14.92
C VAL A 43 -11.90 -12.78 15.63
N PHE A 44 -11.95 -13.68 16.62
CA PHE A 44 -10.78 -14.10 17.39
C PHE A 44 -10.36 -15.50 16.94
N GLY A 45 -9.04 -15.71 16.84
CA GLY A 45 -8.41 -16.91 16.29
C GLY A 45 -7.79 -16.71 14.91
N GLN A 46 -7.88 -15.50 14.34
CA GLN A 46 -7.53 -15.19 12.95
C GLN A 46 -6.36 -14.20 12.84
N ILE A 47 -5.84 -14.06 11.63
CA ILE A 47 -4.84 -13.06 11.23
C ILE A 47 -5.52 -12.11 10.24
N TYR A 48 -5.24 -10.82 10.39
CA TYR A 48 -5.85 -9.75 9.64
C TYR A 48 -4.79 -8.82 9.04
N GLY A 49 -4.97 -8.51 7.77
CA GLY A 49 -4.32 -7.39 7.11
C GLY A 49 -5.17 -6.12 7.21
N VAL A 50 -4.60 -4.99 6.80
CA VAL A 50 -5.33 -3.72 6.65
C VAL A 50 -5.80 -3.57 5.21
N LYS A 51 -7.12 -3.56 5.03
CA LYS A 51 -7.79 -3.32 3.76
C LYS A 51 -7.85 -1.84 3.38
N GLU A 52 -8.15 -1.00 4.37
CA GLU A 52 -8.38 0.43 4.19
C GLU A 52 -8.04 1.17 5.49
N ILE A 53 -7.54 2.40 5.38
CA ILE A 53 -7.38 3.31 6.52
C ILE A 53 -8.57 4.28 6.48
N THR A 54 -9.57 4.06 7.33
CA THR A 54 -10.83 4.81 7.35
C THR A 54 -10.72 6.15 8.06
N PHE A 55 -9.70 6.30 8.91
CA PHE A 55 -9.38 7.56 9.57
C PHE A 55 -7.88 7.68 9.81
N SER A 56 -7.33 8.87 9.58
CA SER A 56 -5.97 9.25 9.96
C SER A 56 -5.96 10.67 10.53
N SER A 57 -5.46 10.83 11.75
CA SER A 57 -5.36 12.14 12.39
C SER A 57 -4.27 12.99 11.71
N PRO A 58 -4.52 14.28 11.44
CA PRO A 58 -3.58 15.18 10.79
C PRO A 58 -2.54 15.76 11.77
N ALA A 59 -2.67 15.48 13.08
CA ALA A 59 -1.77 15.99 14.11
C ALA A 59 -0.37 15.35 14.10
N TYR A 60 -0.14 14.34 13.24
CA TYR A 60 1.08 13.55 13.23
C TYR A 60 1.70 13.51 11.84
N SER A 61 3.03 13.61 11.77
CA SER A 61 3.81 13.69 10.51
C SER A 61 4.04 12.35 9.80
N PHE A 62 3.81 11.22 10.47
CA PHE A 62 4.00 9.90 9.87
C PHE A 62 2.68 9.36 9.29
N VAL A 63 2.72 9.04 8.00
CA VAL A 63 1.60 8.53 7.19
C VAL A 63 1.72 7.03 7.03
N LEU A 64 0.66 6.31 7.44
CA LEU A 64 0.52 4.88 7.20
C LEU A 64 -0.23 4.67 5.87
N THR A 65 0.13 3.64 5.12
CA THR A 65 -0.59 3.12 3.95
C THR A 65 -1.04 1.68 4.23
N THR A 66 -1.98 1.14 3.46
CA THR A 66 -2.40 -0.27 3.62
C THR A 66 -1.25 -1.26 3.38
N GLU A 67 -0.24 -0.85 2.61
CA GLU A 67 0.91 -1.66 2.23
C GLU A 67 1.96 -1.74 3.34
N ASN A 68 2.22 -0.62 4.04
CA ASN A 68 3.14 -0.61 5.18
C ASN A 68 2.45 -0.84 6.53
N ALA A 69 1.11 -0.94 6.54
CA ALA A 69 0.36 -1.18 7.75
C ALA A 69 0.71 -2.55 8.38
N PRO A 70 0.71 -2.66 9.71
CA PRO A 70 1.01 -3.91 10.37
C PRO A 70 -0.01 -5.01 10.09
N VAL A 71 0.44 -6.25 10.24
CA VAL A 71 -0.41 -7.43 10.28
C VAL A 71 -0.83 -7.68 11.73
N PHE A 72 -2.12 -7.92 11.95
CA PHE A 72 -2.70 -8.11 13.28
C PHE A 72 -3.13 -9.56 13.47
N ARG A 73 -2.66 -10.18 14.55
CA ARG A 73 -3.17 -11.47 14.98
C ARG A 73 -4.09 -11.29 16.18
N LEU A 74 -5.34 -11.69 16.04
CA LEU A 74 -6.29 -11.76 17.13
C LEU A 74 -6.32 -13.20 17.65
N GLY A 75 -5.71 -13.45 18.80
CA GLY A 75 -5.70 -14.76 19.44
C GLY A 75 -7.07 -15.18 19.94
N ALA A 76 -7.36 -16.48 19.96
CA ALA A 76 -8.61 -17.03 20.49
C ALA A 76 -8.81 -16.72 21.99
N ASP A 77 -7.75 -16.30 22.70
CA ASP A 77 -7.76 -15.83 24.09
C ASP A 77 -7.83 -14.29 24.20
N TYR A 78 -8.32 -13.62 23.16
CA TYR A 78 -8.48 -12.16 23.05
C TYR A 78 -7.16 -11.38 23.00
N GLN A 79 -6.03 -12.05 22.77
CA GLN A 79 -4.74 -11.38 22.62
C GLN A 79 -4.61 -10.65 21.29
N LEU A 80 -4.05 -9.44 21.30
CA LEU A 80 -3.55 -8.77 20.11
C LEU A 80 -2.04 -9.00 20.01
N ALA A 81 -1.59 -9.47 18.85
CA ALA A 81 -0.20 -9.40 18.46
C ALA A 81 -0.07 -8.64 17.14
N ILE A 82 1.02 -7.88 17.00
CA ILE A 82 1.30 -7.06 15.83
C ILE A 82 2.61 -7.53 15.21
N ARG A 83 2.63 -7.62 13.89
CA ARG A 83 3.84 -7.82 13.10
C ARG A 83 3.92 -6.72 12.05
N GLU A 84 4.93 -5.86 12.17
CA GLU A 84 5.28 -4.90 11.13
C GLU A 84 5.63 -5.64 9.83
N ARG A 85 5.20 -5.16 8.67
CA ARG A 85 5.60 -5.79 7.41
C ARG A 85 7.11 -5.67 7.22
N GLY A 86 7.75 -6.77 6.82
CA GLY A 86 9.21 -6.86 6.71
C GLY A 86 9.93 -7.23 8.02
N ASN A 87 9.20 -7.47 9.12
CA ASN A 87 9.75 -8.00 10.36
C ASN A 87 9.20 -9.41 10.64
N ASP A 88 10.09 -10.35 10.95
CA ASP A 88 9.70 -11.74 11.23
C ASP A 88 9.08 -11.94 12.61
N LEU A 89 9.29 -10.98 13.53
CA LEU A 89 8.89 -11.12 14.93
C LEU A 89 7.57 -10.41 15.20
N ALA A 90 6.54 -11.20 15.53
CA ALA A 90 5.29 -10.67 16.07
C ALA A 90 5.44 -10.31 17.56
N GLN A 91 5.03 -9.10 17.93
CA GLN A 91 4.98 -8.62 19.31
C GLN A 91 3.58 -8.79 19.88
N VAL A 92 3.44 -9.47 21.02
CA VAL A 92 2.18 -9.57 21.75
C VAL A 92 1.99 -8.32 22.61
N LEU A 93 0.88 -7.61 22.43
CA LEU A 93 0.60 -6.34 23.11
C LEU A 93 -0.28 -6.48 24.35
N GLY A 94 -1.18 -7.46 24.39
CA GLY A 94 -2.07 -7.65 25.52
C GLY A 94 -3.41 -8.23 25.13
N ARG A 95 -4.41 -8.13 26.02
CA ARG A 95 -5.75 -8.70 25.84
C ARG A 95 -6.84 -7.65 25.77
N PHE A 96 -7.74 -7.83 24.81
CA PHE A 96 -8.97 -7.07 24.68
C PHE A 96 -9.98 -7.38 25.78
N ASN A 97 -10.68 -6.35 26.25
CA ASN A 97 -11.84 -6.45 27.13
C ASN A 97 -13.08 -5.89 26.43
N GLU A 98 -14.22 -6.58 26.50
CA GLU A 98 -15.47 -6.11 25.88
C GLU A 98 -15.97 -4.84 26.56
N ILE A 99 -16.42 -3.87 25.77
CA ILE A 99 -16.96 -2.60 26.24
C ILE A 99 -18.17 -2.16 25.39
N GLU A 100 -18.91 -1.17 25.90
CA GLU A 100 -19.89 -0.44 25.11
C GLU A 100 -19.28 0.89 24.65
N LEU A 101 -19.40 1.22 23.36
CA LEU A 101 -18.97 2.53 22.85
C LEU A 101 -19.98 3.61 23.21
N THR A 102 -19.48 4.68 23.82
CA THR A 102 -20.23 5.88 24.17
C THR A 102 -19.56 7.09 23.53
N LYS A 103 -20.18 8.27 23.65
CA LYS A 103 -19.52 9.50 23.22
C LYS A 103 -18.25 9.77 24.02
N ASP A 104 -18.32 9.52 25.33
CA ASP A 104 -17.27 9.88 26.27
C ASP A 104 -16.02 8.99 26.16
N ASN A 105 -16.19 7.72 25.75
CA ASN A 105 -15.07 6.79 25.62
C ASN A 105 -14.59 6.58 24.17
N PHE A 106 -15.22 7.21 23.18
CA PHE A 106 -14.86 7.03 21.77
C PHE A 106 -14.86 8.33 20.99
N GLU A 107 -16.02 9.02 20.90
CA GLU A 107 -16.11 10.27 20.13
C GLU A 107 -15.22 11.37 20.71
N ARG A 108 -15.02 11.40 22.03
CA ARG A 108 -14.16 12.37 22.71
C ARG A 108 -12.69 12.29 22.27
N TYR A 109 -12.23 11.14 21.79
CA TYR A 109 -10.82 10.93 21.40
C TYR A 109 -10.51 11.42 19.98
N PHE A 110 -11.46 12.10 19.34
CA PHE A 110 -11.25 12.86 18.12
C PHE A 110 -11.27 14.35 18.45
N THR A 111 -10.26 15.07 17.98
CA THR A 111 -10.06 16.49 18.21
C THR A 111 -10.94 17.36 17.29
N PRO A 112 -11.16 18.64 17.61
CA PRO A 112 -11.84 19.57 16.69
C PRO A 112 -11.09 19.78 15.36
N PHE A 113 -9.81 19.41 15.29
CA PHE A 113 -9.00 19.47 14.06
C PHE A 113 -9.14 18.19 13.21
N ASP A 114 -9.71 17.12 13.77
CA ASP A 114 -10.10 15.91 13.05
C ASP A 114 -11.41 16.16 12.28
N THR A 115 -11.31 17.11 11.35
CA THR A 115 -12.40 17.51 10.46
C THR A 115 -12.81 16.36 9.55
N ASP A 116 -13.87 16.56 8.75
CA ASP A 116 -14.30 15.56 7.76
C ASP A 116 -13.16 15.09 6.85
N PHE A 117 -12.06 15.87 6.71
CA PHE A 117 -10.89 15.55 5.86
C PHE A 117 -10.03 14.41 6.35
N CYS A 118 -10.21 14.02 7.61
CA CYS A 118 -9.48 12.94 8.24
C CYS A 118 -10.17 11.58 8.07
N TRP A 119 -11.39 11.56 7.51
CA TRP A 119 -12.25 10.39 7.40
C TRP A 119 -12.49 9.97 5.94
N SER A 120 -12.55 8.66 5.69
CA SER A 120 -13.07 8.14 4.41
C SER A 120 -14.51 8.58 4.18
N CYS A 121 -14.89 8.70 2.90
CA CYS A 121 -16.21 9.13 2.47
C CYS A 121 -17.33 8.39 3.21
N GLY A 122 -18.21 9.16 3.86
CA GLY A 122 -19.36 8.63 4.56
C GLY A 122 -19.06 8.02 5.92
N PHE A 123 -17.88 8.26 6.51
CA PHE A 123 -17.56 7.92 7.90
C PHE A 123 -17.48 9.17 8.79
N SER A 124 -17.69 8.93 10.08
CA SER A 124 -17.44 9.87 11.18
C SER A 124 -17.43 9.08 12.49
N ALA A 125 -16.87 9.65 13.56
CA ALA A 125 -16.88 9.01 14.88
C ALA A 125 -18.31 8.65 15.34
N ALA A 126 -19.25 9.58 15.16
CA ALA A 126 -20.66 9.38 15.52
C ALA A 126 -21.32 8.26 14.70
N LYS A 127 -20.97 8.15 13.41
CA LYS A 127 -21.47 7.07 12.56
C LYS A 127 -20.87 5.71 12.92
N MET A 128 -19.54 5.64 13.11
CA MET A 128 -18.87 4.41 13.55
C MET A 128 -19.43 3.90 14.88
N ARG A 129 -19.70 4.79 15.85
CA ARG A 129 -20.38 4.41 17.09
C ARG A 129 -21.82 3.95 16.84
N GLY A 130 -22.57 4.67 15.99
CA GLY A 130 -23.96 4.36 15.69
C GLY A 130 -24.16 3.02 14.97
N ASP A 131 -23.20 2.65 14.12
CA ASP A 131 -23.23 1.42 13.34
C ASP A 131 -22.55 0.23 14.05
N ASN A 132 -21.89 0.47 15.19
CA ASN A 132 -21.20 -0.56 15.96
C ASN A 132 -22.15 -1.64 16.47
N LEU A 133 -21.72 -2.91 16.39
CA LEU A 133 -22.39 -4.07 16.95
C LEU A 133 -21.71 -4.55 18.23
N TYR A 134 -20.38 -4.70 18.21
CA TYR A 134 -19.56 -5.07 19.37
C TYR A 134 -18.26 -4.30 19.39
N ALA A 135 -17.80 -3.94 20.59
CA ALA A 135 -16.52 -3.28 20.76
C ALA A 135 -15.70 -3.92 21.88
N TRP A 136 -14.39 -3.90 21.70
CA TRP A 136 -13.43 -4.28 22.73
C TRP A 136 -12.34 -3.24 22.83
N ARG A 137 -11.75 -3.09 24.01
CA ARG A 137 -10.65 -2.18 24.29
C ARG A 137 -9.44 -2.91 24.84
N LEU A 138 -8.27 -2.54 24.34
CA LEU A 138 -6.97 -2.91 24.89
C LEU A 138 -6.20 -1.64 25.20
N ILE A 139 -5.84 -1.42 26.46
CA ILE A 139 -4.81 -0.45 26.84
C ILE A 139 -3.53 -1.28 27.04
N VAL A 140 -2.48 -0.97 26.29
CA VAL A 140 -1.24 -1.77 26.32
C VAL A 140 -0.59 -1.61 27.71
N PRO A 141 -0.43 -2.71 28.48
CA PRO A 141 0.14 -2.62 29.82
C PRO A 141 1.59 -2.12 29.79
N ASP A 142 1.93 -1.23 30.72
CA ASP A 142 3.28 -0.70 30.91
C ASP A 142 3.89 0.00 29.67
N ASP A 143 3.07 0.40 28.69
CA ASP A 143 3.54 1.18 27.54
C ASP A 143 3.80 2.64 27.95
N PRO A 144 5.02 3.18 27.73
CA PRO A 144 5.39 4.52 28.20
C PRO A 144 4.64 5.65 27.48
N ASN A 145 4.03 5.37 26.32
CA ASN A 145 3.27 6.34 25.53
C ASN A 145 1.75 6.15 25.70
N GLY A 146 1.32 5.21 26.55
CA GLY A 146 -0.09 4.91 26.77
C GLY A 146 -0.80 4.33 25.54
N VAL A 147 -0.14 3.56 24.68
CA VAL A 147 -0.79 3.04 23.47
C VAL A 147 -2.05 2.24 23.79
N PHE A 148 -3.11 2.43 23.01
CA PHE A 148 -4.35 1.68 23.14
C PHE A 148 -5.04 1.41 21.79
N TYR A 149 -5.93 0.42 21.80
CA TYR A 149 -6.67 -0.07 20.64
C TYR A 149 -8.15 -0.27 20.99
N TYR A 150 -9.02 0.07 20.04
CA TYR A 150 -10.39 -0.45 19.97
C TYR A 150 -10.50 -1.46 18.83
N LEU A 151 -11.10 -2.61 19.10
CA LEU A 151 -11.58 -3.53 18.08
C LEU A 151 -13.10 -3.35 17.94
N LEU A 152 -13.58 -3.05 16.74
CA LEU A 152 -14.96 -2.69 16.47
C LEU A 152 -15.55 -3.61 15.39
N ARG A 153 -16.57 -4.39 15.75
CA ARG A 153 -17.38 -5.14 14.78
C ARG A 153 -18.61 -4.31 14.48
N GLN A 154 -18.78 -3.87 13.24
CA GLN A 154 -19.94 -3.10 12.79
C GLN A 154 -21.15 -4.01 12.50
N LYS A 155 -22.36 -3.44 12.41
CA LYS A 155 -23.61 -4.17 12.11
C LYS A 155 -23.63 -4.83 10.73
N ASN A 156 -22.81 -4.33 9.81
CA ASN A 156 -22.60 -4.94 8.49
C ASN A 156 -21.50 -6.01 8.50
N GLU A 157 -21.03 -6.40 9.69
CA GLU A 157 -19.99 -7.42 9.91
C GLU A 157 -18.57 -7.00 9.53
N ASP A 158 -18.36 -5.79 9.05
CA ASP A 158 -17.00 -5.25 8.89
C ASP A 158 -16.30 -5.16 10.25
N LEU A 159 -14.99 -5.42 10.25
CA LEU A 159 -14.14 -5.35 11.43
C LEU A 159 -13.17 -4.18 11.29
N TYR A 160 -13.04 -3.37 12.34
CA TYR A 160 -12.12 -2.25 12.39
C TYR A 160 -11.25 -2.31 13.64
N LEU A 161 -10.01 -1.87 13.52
CA LEU A 161 -9.06 -1.74 14.62
C LEU A 161 -8.53 -0.32 14.69
N THR A 162 -8.56 0.30 15.85
CA THR A 162 -8.02 1.65 16.05
C THR A 162 -6.64 1.59 16.68
N TYR A 163 -5.83 2.62 16.44
CA TYR A 163 -4.59 2.87 17.16
C TYR A 163 -4.61 4.29 17.72
N GLY A 164 -4.20 4.45 18.97
CA GLY A 164 -4.15 5.76 19.61
C GLY A 164 -3.31 5.77 20.88
N TYR A 165 -3.29 6.92 21.54
CA TYR A 165 -2.63 7.15 22.82
C TYR A 165 -3.68 7.45 23.88
N TYR A 166 -3.54 6.83 25.04
CA TYR A 166 -4.47 6.90 26.16
C TYR A 166 -3.79 7.60 27.33
N ASP A 167 -4.39 8.71 27.76
CA ASP A 167 -3.95 9.42 28.94
C ASP A 167 -4.64 8.87 30.19
N ALA A 168 -3.89 8.08 30.97
CA ALA A 168 -4.38 7.52 32.22
C ALA A 168 -4.57 8.59 33.32
N GLU A 169 -3.87 9.74 33.23
CA GLU A 169 -4.02 10.83 34.19
C GLU A 169 -5.39 11.50 34.04
N GLY A 170 -5.98 11.46 32.84
CA GLY A 170 -7.33 11.94 32.52
C GLY A 170 -8.48 11.26 33.26
N GLU A 171 -8.26 10.06 33.83
CA GLU A 171 -9.23 9.44 34.74
C GLU A 171 -9.30 10.15 36.10
N THR A 172 -8.26 10.89 36.47
CA THR A 172 -8.13 11.58 37.77
C THR A 172 -8.11 13.11 37.66
N ASP A 173 -7.66 13.66 36.52
CA ASP A 173 -7.73 15.08 36.18
C ASP A 173 -8.57 15.29 34.90
N PRO A 174 -9.82 15.80 35.02
CA PRO A 174 -10.68 16.00 33.85
C PRO A 174 -10.18 17.08 32.87
N TYR A 175 -9.12 17.81 33.21
CA TYR A 175 -8.47 18.81 32.34
C TYR A 175 -7.22 18.30 31.61
N SER A 176 -6.79 17.05 31.88
CA SER A 176 -5.67 16.36 31.23
C SER A 176 -6.18 15.11 30.52
N ASP A 177 -7.02 15.25 29.49
CA ASP A 177 -7.38 14.09 28.67
C ASP A 177 -6.81 14.32 27.27
N ASP A 178 -5.52 14.01 27.13
CA ASP A 178 -4.81 14.02 25.85
C ASP A 178 -5.01 12.71 25.07
N SER A 179 -5.99 11.88 25.49
CA SER A 179 -6.32 10.65 24.78
C SER A 179 -6.79 10.96 23.36
N SER A 180 -6.15 10.34 22.38
CA SER A 180 -6.44 10.57 20.98
C SER A 180 -6.39 9.29 20.17
N ILE A 181 -7.34 9.13 19.25
CA ILE A 181 -7.27 8.11 18.22
C ILE A 181 -6.51 8.70 17.05
N ARG A 182 -5.49 7.98 16.58
CA ARG A 182 -4.65 8.40 15.46
C ARG A 182 -5.04 7.72 14.16
N TRP A 183 -5.36 6.43 14.21
CA TRP A 183 -5.82 5.69 13.03
C TRP A 183 -7.01 4.79 13.30
N ILE A 184 -7.80 4.54 12.25
CA ILE A 184 -8.79 3.48 12.21
C ILE A 184 -8.55 2.65 10.94
N PHE A 185 -8.29 1.36 11.13
CA PHE A 185 -8.04 0.38 10.08
C PHE A 185 -9.29 -0.44 9.84
N LYS A 186 -9.72 -0.59 8.59
CA LYS A 186 -10.62 -1.67 8.19
C LYS A 186 -9.80 -2.93 7.98
N LEU A 187 -10.19 -4.01 8.62
CA LEU A 187 -9.48 -5.29 8.58
C LEU A 187 -10.09 -6.23 7.53
N GLU A 188 -9.25 -7.09 6.96
CA GLU A 188 -9.67 -8.24 6.15
C GLU A 188 -8.85 -9.48 6.51
N ASP A 189 -9.45 -10.66 6.34
CA ASP A 189 -8.79 -11.93 6.66
C ASP A 189 -7.52 -12.09 5.83
N GLU A 190 -6.43 -12.48 6.49
CA GLU A 190 -5.16 -12.80 5.86
C GLU A 190 -4.91 -14.31 6.05
N ASP A 191 -4.84 -15.06 4.95
CA ASP A 191 -4.65 -16.51 4.99
C ASP A 191 -3.35 -16.87 5.71
N GLY A 192 -3.49 -17.46 6.90
CA GLY A 192 -2.38 -17.79 7.78
C GLY A 192 -1.64 -19.05 7.34
N ASP A 193 -0.62 -18.91 6.47
CA ASP A 193 0.63 -19.71 6.50
C ASP A 193 1.73 -19.25 5.50
N SER A 194 2.17 -17.98 5.49
CA SER A 194 3.29 -17.53 4.63
C SER A 194 4.55 -17.18 5.41
N PHE A 195 5.17 -18.20 6.01
CA PHE A 195 6.64 -18.23 6.16
C PHE A 195 7.17 -19.48 5.43
N SER A 196 7.31 -19.37 4.11
CA SER A 196 8.03 -20.33 3.28
C SER A 196 9.11 -19.57 2.49
N PRO A 197 10.39 -20.02 2.49
CA PRO A 197 11.49 -19.38 1.75
C PRO A 197 11.46 -19.68 0.24
N ARG A 198 10.29 -19.97 -0.33
CA ARG A 198 10.03 -19.86 -1.77
C ARG A 198 9.00 -18.77 -1.96
N GLU A 199 9.48 -17.54 -1.84
CA GLU A 199 8.69 -16.34 -2.04
C GLU A 199 8.20 -16.32 -3.48
N VAL A 200 6.90 -16.60 -3.66
CA VAL A 200 6.15 -16.26 -4.88
C VAL A 200 6.32 -14.76 -5.11
N VAL A 201 6.30 -14.29 -6.37
CA VAL A 201 6.28 -12.84 -6.65
C VAL A 201 5.19 -12.22 -5.78
N ALA A 202 5.54 -11.29 -4.90
CA ALA A 202 4.57 -10.77 -3.94
C ALA A 202 3.38 -10.15 -4.70
N ASP A 203 2.17 -10.52 -4.30
CA ASP A 203 0.95 -9.95 -4.87
C ASP A 203 0.96 -8.43 -4.74
N GLY A 204 0.41 -7.75 -5.74
CA GLY A 204 0.27 -6.29 -5.74
C GLY A 204 0.81 -5.61 -6.99
N ALA A 205 0.99 -4.30 -6.85
CA ALA A 205 1.30 -3.40 -7.95
C ALA A 205 2.79 -3.12 -8.06
N TYR A 206 3.30 -3.12 -9.28
CA TYR A 206 4.68 -2.85 -9.62
C TYR A 206 4.78 -1.81 -10.73
N VAL A 207 5.89 -1.09 -10.74
CA VAL A 207 6.29 -0.21 -11.83
C VAL A 207 7.74 -0.49 -12.21
N SER A 208 8.15 -0.08 -13.41
CA SER A 208 9.56 -0.06 -13.77
C SER A 208 10.28 1.04 -12.99
N SER A 209 11.45 0.76 -12.44
CA SER A 209 12.36 1.74 -11.81
C SER A 209 13.50 2.15 -12.74
N SER A 210 13.98 1.23 -13.56
CA SER A 210 14.97 1.49 -14.60
C SER A 210 14.80 0.56 -15.82
N CYS A 211 15.32 1.03 -16.95
CA CYS A 211 15.42 0.28 -18.20
C CYS A 211 16.83 -0.27 -18.29
N ILE A 212 16.97 -1.58 -18.13
CA ILE A 212 18.27 -2.27 -18.17
C ILE A 212 18.70 -2.46 -19.62
N TYR A 213 17.75 -2.77 -20.49
CA TYR A 213 18.00 -2.95 -21.90
C TYR A 213 16.77 -2.54 -22.71
N MET A 214 17.03 -1.83 -23.80
CA MET A 214 16.05 -1.52 -24.84
C MET A 214 16.65 -1.93 -26.17
N ASN A 215 15.89 -2.68 -26.97
CA ASN A 215 16.34 -3.08 -28.29
C ASN A 215 16.56 -1.84 -29.19
N PRO A 216 17.71 -1.70 -29.88
CA PRO A 216 17.99 -0.55 -30.76
C PRO A 216 16.99 -0.34 -31.90
N LEU A 217 16.21 -1.38 -32.23
CA LEU A 217 15.14 -1.29 -33.23
C LEU A 217 13.86 -0.65 -32.69
N SER A 218 13.80 -0.36 -31.38
CA SER A 218 12.70 0.37 -30.78
C SER A 218 12.70 1.82 -31.25
N SER A 219 11.58 2.27 -31.83
CA SER A 219 11.33 3.70 -32.08
C SER A 219 10.90 4.45 -30.81
N TYR A 220 10.80 3.75 -29.68
CA TYR A 220 10.40 4.27 -28.37
C TYR A 220 11.63 4.27 -27.46
N MET A 221 12.11 5.46 -27.11
CA MET A 221 13.13 5.67 -26.08
C MET A 221 12.43 6.21 -24.84
N ASN A 222 12.32 5.40 -23.80
CA ASN A 222 11.89 5.89 -22.50
C ASN A 222 13.01 5.59 -21.50
N PHE A 223 13.59 6.67 -20.98
CA PHE A 223 14.81 6.66 -20.16
C PHE A 223 14.46 6.19 -18.74
N GLY A 224 14.44 4.87 -18.53
CA GLY A 224 14.26 4.27 -17.21
C GLY A 224 12.85 3.75 -16.92
N ASP A 225 11.85 4.14 -17.70
CA ASP A 225 10.45 3.80 -17.43
C ASP A 225 9.78 3.11 -18.62
N SER A 226 8.94 2.13 -18.36
CA SER A 226 8.15 1.44 -19.39
C SER A 226 6.85 2.17 -19.73
N GLY A 227 6.38 3.08 -18.86
CA GLY A 227 5.05 3.70 -18.95
C GLY A 227 3.89 2.77 -18.54
N HIS A 228 4.17 1.58 -18.03
CA HIS A 228 3.18 0.58 -17.65
C HIS A 228 3.17 0.28 -16.15
N ARG A 229 1.98 0.09 -15.58
CA ARG A 229 1.78 -0.51 -14.27
C ARG A 229 1.58 -2.00 -14.44
N TYR A 230 2.17 -2.78 -13.56
CA TYR A 230 2.13 -4.24 -13.58
C TYR A 230 1.43 -4.74 -12.33
N GLU A 231 0.43 -5.60 -12.45
CA GLU A 231 -0.27 -6.18 -11.32
C GLU A 231 -0.04 -7.68 -11.27
N VAL A 232 0.47 -8.15 -10.13
CA VAL A 232 0.63 -9.56 -9.79
C VAL A 232 -0.57 -9.95 -8.95
N ALA A 233 -1.39 -10.86 -9.47
CA ALA A 233 -2.56 -11.39 -8.80
C ALA A 233 -2.47 -12.92 -8.71
N ALA A 234 -3.38 -13.52 -7.93
CA ALA A 234 -3.34 -14.94 -7.57
C ALA A 234 -3.13 -15.92 -8.75
N ASP A 235 -3.67 -15.63 -9.95
CA ASP A 235 -3.54 -16.47 -11.14
C ASP A 235 -3.28 -15.68 -12.44
N SER A 236 -2.89 -14.41 -12.32
CA SER A 236 -2.73 -13.54 -13.49
C SER A 236 -1.68 -12.45 -13.31
N PHE A 237 -1.14 -12.01 -14.44
CA PHE A 237 -0.25 -10.86 -14.54
C PHE A 237 -0.86 -9.83 -15.49
N ILE A 238 -1.12 -8.63 -15.01
CA ILE A 238 -1.82 -7.59 -15.77
C ILE A 238 -0.84 -6.47 -16.09
N ILE A 239 -0.76 -6.08 -17.36
CA ILE A 239 0.05 -4.97 -17.83
C ILE A 239 -0.89 -3.85 -18.26
N THR A 240 -0.89 -2.73 -17.55
CA THR A 240 -1.74 -1.58 -17.81
C THR A 240 -0.90 -0.39 -18.24
N GLU A 241 -1.16 0.16 -19.43
CA GLU A 241 -0.56 1.44 -19.84
C GLU A 241 -1.10 2.56 -18.94
N ARG A 242 -0.23 3.23 -18.18
CA ARG A 242 -0.64 4.14 -17.08
C ARG A 242 -1.46 5.34 -17.54
N ILE A 243 -1.25 5.78 -18.79
CA ILE A 243 -1.90 6.97 -19.33
C ILE A 243 -3.24 6.62 -19.99
N SER A 244 -3.27 5.63 -20.88
CA SER A 244 -4.49 5.26 -21.60
C SER A 244 -5.44 4.37 -20.78
N GLY A 245 -4.91 3.70 -19.74
CA GLY A 245 -5.61 2.66 -18.97
C GLY A 245 -5.77 1.33 -19.72
N ASN A 246 -5.29 1.22 -20.96
CA ASN A 246 -5.37 -0.01 -21.74
C ASN A 246 -4.61 -1.14 -21.04
N SER A 247 -5.28 -2.27 -20.86
CA SER A 247 -4.74 -3.39 -20.08
C SER A 247 -4.64 -4.68 -20.90
N LEU A 248 -3.53 -5.39 -20.72
CA LEU A 248 -3.31 -6.76 -21.19
C LEU A 248 -3.28 -7.68 -19.96
N THR A 249 -4.22 -8.60 -19.88
CA THR A 249 -4.24 -9.64 -18.84
C THR A 249 -3.62 -10.94 -19.37
N ILE A 250 -2.62 -11.44 -18.65
CA ILE A 250 -2.01 -12.75 -18.89
C ILE A 250 -2.56 -13.71 -17.83
N SER A 251 -3.30 -14.74 -18.25
CA SER A 251 -3.91 -15.74 -17.37
C SER A 251 -4.17 -17.06 -18.15
N PRO A 252 -4.05 -18.23 -17.50
CA PRO A 252 -3.58 -18.43 -16.13
C PRO A 252 -2.05 -18.31 -16.03
N VAL A 253 -1.57 -17.78 -14.90
CA VAL A 253 -0.16 -17.83 -14.52
C VAL A 253 0.01 -18.86 -13.41
N ASP A 254 0.90 -19.83 -13.64
CA ASP A 254 1.31 -20.80 -12.62
C ASP A 254 2.53 -20.25 -11.88
N TRP A 255 2.27 -19.65 -10.71
CA TRP A 255 3.30 -19.02 -9.91
C TRP A 255 4.21 -20.04 -9.24
N GLY A 256 5.49 -19.99 -9.59
CA GLY A 256 6.51 -20.88 -9.08
C GLY A 256 7.82 -20.65 -9.80
N TRP A 257 8.74 -19.97 -9.11
CA TRP A 257 10.09 -19.74 -9.63
C TRP A 257 10.77 -21.04 -10.07
N GLN A 258 11.32 -21.02 -11.28
CA GLN A 258 12.02 -22.11 -11.92
C GLN A 258 13.50 -21.77 -12.07
N GLU A 259 14.32 -22.79 -12.32
CA GLU A 259 15.71 -22.57 -12.73
C GLU A 259 15.74 -21.79 -14.05
N PHE A 260 16.67 -20.84 -14.15
CA PHE A 260 16.82 -20.04 -15.36
C PHE A 260 17.13 -20.93 -16.58
N PRO A 261 16.25 -20.98 -17.59
CA PRO A 261 16.27 -22.05 -18.58
C PRO A 261 17.33 -21.87 -19.67
N TYR A 262 17.90 -20.67 -19.80
CA TYR A 262 18.84 -20.34 -20.87
C TYR A 262 20.29 -20.52 -20.42
N THR A 263 21.12 -21.07 -21.30
CA THR A 263 22.58 -20.97 -21.20
C THR A 263 23.03 -19.54 -21.54
N ASP A 264 24.26 -19.16 -21.16
CA ASP A 264 24.80 -17.83 -21.50
C ASP A 264 24.81 -17.58 -23.02
N GLY A 265 25.09 -18.61 -23.82
CA GLY A 265 25.08 -18.51 -25.28
C GLY A 265 23.67 -18.32 -25.86
N GLU A 266 22.67 -19.00 -25.31
CA GLU A 266 21.27 -18.84 -25.72
C GLU A 266 20.72 -17.48 -25.28
N TRP A 267 21.04 -17.04 -24.04
CA TRP A 267 20.69 -15.71 -23.54
C TRP A 267 21.26 -14.61 -24.43
N TYR A 268 22.57 -14.68 -24.72
CA TYR A 268 23.24 -13.72 -25.60
C TYR A 268 22.65 -13.71 -27.01
N ALA A 269 22.26 -14.87 -27.54
CA ALA A 269 21.67 -14.98 -28.87
C ALA A 269 20.28 -14.32 -28.98
N MET A 270 19.58 -14.09 -27.86
CA MET A 270 18.30 -13.38 -27.84
C MET A 270 18.46 -11.85 -27.93
N TYR A 271 19.66 -11.29 -27.81
CA TYR A 271 19.89 -9.85 -28.02
C TYR A 271 19.94 -9.48 -29.51
N SER A 272 19.68 -8.20 -29.81
CA SER A 272 19.80 -7.70 -31.18
C SER A 272 21.24 -7.87 -31.69
N PRO A 273 21.43 -8.37 -32.94
CA PRO A 273 22.76 -8.52 -33.53
C PRO A 273 23.57 -7.22 -33.64
N GLN A 274 22.91 -6.06 -33.52
CA GLN A 274 23.54 -4.75 -33.64
C GLN A 274 24.21 -4.26 -32.35
N ASP A 275 23.78 -4.77 -31.19
CA ASP A 275 24.22 -4.23 -29.88
C ASP A 275 25.13 -5.21 -29.12
N GLY A 276 24.95 -6.52 -29.31
CA GLY A 276 25.71 -7.55 -28.59
C GLY A 276 25.50 -7.45 -27.07
N GLY A 277 24.55 -8.22 -26.55
CA GLY A 277 24.18 -8.17 -25.11
C GLY A 277 25.22 -8.74 -24.15
N ASP A 278 24.80 -8.96 -22.91
CA ASP A 278 25.64 -9.59 -21.89
C ASP A 278 26.01 -11.03 -22.26
N ARG A 279 27.31 -11.28 -22.43
CA ARG A 279 27.83 -12.58 -22.90
C ARG A 279 27.83 -13.68 -21.85
N SER A 280 27.64 -13.32 -20.57
CA SER A 280 27.75 -14.21 -19.42
C SER A 280 26.79 -13.81 -18.30
N ILE A 281 25.47 -14.03 -18.45
CA ILE A 281 24.50 -13.64 -17.42
C ILE A 281 24.78 -14.31 -16.07
N ARG A 282 25.33 -15.54 -16.09
CA ARG A 282 25.69 -16.30 -14.89
C ARG A 282 26.98 -15.83 -14.19
N GLU A 283 27.79 -15.00 -14.86
CA GLU A 283 28.92 -14.31 -14.22
C GLU A 283 28.47 -13.00 -13.58
N LEU A 284 27.33 -12.43 -14.02
CA LEU A 284 26.79 -11.18 -13.52
C LEU A 284 25.97 -11.35 -12.23
N TYR A 285 25.29 -12.48 -12.08
CA TYR A 285 24.40 -12.72 -10.94
C TYR A 285 24.71 -14.02 -10.23
N SER A 286 24.61 -14.00 -8.89
CA SER A 286 24.83 -15.18 -8.05
C SER A 286 23.60 -16.11 -8.00
N GLU A 287 22.40 -15.55 -8.10
CA GLU A 287 21.13 -16.27 -8.25
C GLU A 287 20.34 -15.67 -9.42
N ILE A 288 19.80 -16.55 -10.28
CA ILE A 288 18.83 -16.16 -11.31
C ILE A 288 17.71 -17.18 -11.33
N LEU A 289 16.49 -16.72 -11.06
CA LEU A 289 15.27 -17.52 -11.18
C LEU A 289 14.39 -17.00 -12.31
N TYR A 290 13.56 -17.89 -12.85
CA TYR A 290 12.72 -17.65 -14.02
C TYR A 290 11.25 -17.92 -13.69
N GLN A 291 10.37 -17.02 -14.08
CA GLN A 291 8.92 -17.20 -13.99
C GLN A 291 8.30 -16.93 -15.36
N PRO A 292 7.84 -17.98 -16.09
CA PRO A 292 7.13 -17.78 -17.34
C PRO A 292 5.80 -17.07 -17.10
N LEU A 293 5.46 -16.12 -17.97
CA LEU A 293 4.13 -15.49 -17.98
C LEU A 293 3.40 -15.83 -19.29
N SER A 294 4.06 -15.65 -20.43
CA SER A 294 3.53 -15.98 -21.76
C SER A 294 4.68 -16.22 -22.75
N GLU A 295 4.38 -16.51 -24.01
CA GLU A 295 5.41 -16.57 -25.07
C GLU A 295 6.17 -15.25 -25.23
N LYS A 296 5.58 -14.11 -24.84
CA LYS A 296 6.19 -12.78 -25.00
C LYS A 296 6.79 -12.21 -23.73
N TYR A 297 6.46 -12.75 -22.56
CA TYR A 297 6.81 -12.14 -21.29
C TYR A 297 7.23 -13.19 -20.29
N PHE A 298 8.30 -12.89 -19.55
CA PHE A 298 8.69 -13.64 -18.37
C PHE A 298 9.34 -12.72 -17.36
N LEU A 299 9.30 -13.12 -16.09
CA LEU A 299 10.03 -12.44 -15.03
C LEU A 299 11.33 -13.18 -14.76
N ILE A 300 12.34 -12.42 -14.37
CA ILE A 300 13.54 -12.96 -13.73
C ILE A 300 13.70 -12.35 -12.34
N ARG A 301 14.16 -13.16 -11.40
CA ARG A 301 14.70 -12.68 -10.13
C ARG A 301 16.20 -12.86 -10.15
N ALA A 302 16.94 -11.76 -10.21
CA ALA A 302 18.39 -11.76 -10.27
C ALA A 302 18.95 -11.10 -9.01
N ASP A 303 19.64 -11.87 -8.16
CA ASP A 303 20.16 -11.41 -6.86
C ASP A 303 19.13 -10.66 -5.99
N GLY A 304 17.88 -11.12 -6.02
CA GLY A 304 16.76 -10.52 -5.28
C GLY A 304 16.01 -9.41 -6.03
N GLU A 305 16.52 -8.93 -7.16
CA GLU A 305 15.85 -7.92 -7.96
C GLU A 305 14.86 -8.53 -8.95
N LEU A 306 13.63 -8.02 -8.96
CA LEU A 306 12.60 -8.42 -9.91
C LEU A 306 12.77 -7.67 -11.24
N ARG A 307 12.71 -8.38 -12.36
CA ARG A 307 12.81 -7.78 -13.70
C ARG A 307 11.83 -8.42 -14.66
N LEU A 308 11.22 -7.59 -15.50
CA LEU A 308 10.35 -8.04 -16.59
C LEU A 308 11.13 -8.04 -17.89
N VAL A 309 11.07 -9.18 -18.59
CA VAL A 309 11.64 -9.33 -19.93
C VAL A 309 10.50 -9.43 -20.94
N GLU A 310 10.53 -8.57 -21.95
CA GLU A 310 9.64 -8.63 -23.12
C GLU A 310 10.40 -9.23 -24.29
N LEU A 311 9.80 -10.21 -24.94
CA LEU A 311 10.24 -10.76 -26.22
C LEU A 311 9.34 -10.24 -27.34
N ARG A 312 9.97 -9.91 -28.48
CA ARG A 312 9.25 -9.67 -29.74
C ARG A 312 9.81 -10.55 -30.85
N GLY A 313 8.92 -11.33 -31.43
CA GLY A 313 9.16 -12.08 -32.66
C GLY A 313 9.03 -11.21 -33.91
N ASN A 314 9.93 -11.39 -34.86
CA ASN A 314 9.76 -10.97 -36.24
C ASN A 314 9.98 -12.16 -37.17
N ALA A 315 9.01 -12.41 -38.06
CA ALA A 315 9.01 -13.53 -39.00
C ALA A 315 10.24 -13.62 -39.92
N LYS A 316 11.04 -12.55 -40.03
CA LYS A 316 12.27 -12.52 -40.83
C LYS A 316 13.57 -12.69 -40.04
N THR A 317 13.57 -12.43 -38.74
CA THR A 317 14.81 -12.28 -37.95
C THR A 317 14.86 -13.16 -36.71
N GLY A 318 13.73 -13.73 -36.26
CA GLY A 318 13.66 -14.52 -35.02
C GLY A 318 13.02 -13.74 -33.87
N GLU A 319 13.04 -14.33 -32.69
CA GLU A 319 12.55 -13.73 -31.44
C GLU A 319 13.71 -13.13 -30.66
N PHE A 320 13.55 -11.88 -30.25
CA PHE A 320 14.58 -11.13 -29.55
C PHE A 320 14.02 -10.53 -28.26
N ILE A 321 14.91 -10.35 -27.28
CA ILE A 321 14.65 -9.45 -26.16
C ILE A 321 14.39 -8.06 -26.75
N TRP A 322 13.22 -7.55 -26.43
CA TRP A 322 12.77 -6.22 -26.82
C TRP A 322 13.08 -5.21 -25.72
N SER A 323 12.79 -5.57 -24.47
CA SER A 323 13.11 -4.74 -23.32
C SER A 323 13.35 -5.58 -22.07
N ILE A 324 14.17 -5.04 -21.16
CA ILE A 324 14.32 -5.53 -19.79
C ILE A 324 14.14 -4.34 -18.86
N TYR A 325 13.13 -4.41 -17.99
CA TYR A 325 12.87 -3.40 -16.98
C TYR A 325 13.03 -3.98 -15.59
N LYS A 326 13.72 -3.25 -14.70
CA LYS A 326 13.74 -3.53 -13.27
C LYS A 326 12.41 -3.12 -12.67
N LEU A 327 11.73 -4.02 -11.97
CA LEU A 327 10.45 -3.76 -11.34
C LEU A 327 10.64 -3.54 -9.83
N VAL A 328 9.94 -2.55 -9.30
CA VAL A 328 9.80 -2.31 -7.86
C VAL A 328 8.32 -2.26 -7.53
N GLN A 329 7.95 -2.60 -6.29
CA GLN A 329 6.57 -2.39 -5.86
C GLN A 329 6.24 -0.90 -5.94
N GLU A 330 5.05 -0.58 -6.42
CA GLU A 330 4.54 0.79 -6.49
C GLU A 330 4.52 1.44 -5.10
N SER A 331 4.29 0.64 -4.06
CA SER A 331 4.37 0.99 -2.63
C SER A 331 5.72 1.52 -2.18
N ALA A 332 6.81 1.05 -2.80
CA ALA A 332 8.17 1.41 -2.46
C ALA A 332 8.61 2.72 -3.11
N MET A 333 7.78 3.31 -3.98
CA MET A 333 8.09 4.58 -4.61
C MET A 333 7.89 5.74 -3.65
N GLY A 334 8.85 6.65 -3.63
CA GLY A 334 8.66 7.96 -3.05
C GLY A 334 7.49 8.70 -3.72
N PHE A 335 6.66 9.34 -2.92
CA PHE A 335 5.50 10.09 -3.39
C PHE A 335 5.34 11.41 -2.66
N ALA A 336 4.62 12.33 -3.28
CA ALA A 336 4.17 13.58 -2.70
C ALA A 336 2.70 13.82 -3.07
N ARG A 337 1.97 14.52 -2.20
CA ARG A 337 0.57 14.88 -2.34
C ARG A 337 0.43 16.39 -2.38
N TRP A 338 -0.44 16.87 -3.27
CA TRP A 338 -0.82 18.27 -3.35
C TRP A 338 -2.33 18.44 -3.46
N GLU A 339 -2.87 19.31 -2.62
CA GLU A 339 -4.30 19.63 -2.64
C GLU A 339 -4.57 20.78 -3.62
N TYR A 340 -5.43 20.52 -4.60
CA TYR A 340 -5.77 21.51 -5.61
C TYR A 340 -6.76 22.53 -5.07
N MET A 341 -6.26 23.73 -4.75
CA MET A 341 -7.05 24.84 -4.20
C MET A 341 -7.08 26.06 -5.14
N PRO A 342 -7.85 26.02 -6.24
CA PRO A 342 -7.90 27.10 -7.23
C PRO A 342 -8.49 28.41 -6.70
N ALA A 343 -9.24 28.38 -5.60
CA ALA A 343 -9.89 29.55 -5.03
C ALA A 343 -9.02 30.36 -4.04
N ILE A 344 -7.88 29.80 -3.60
CA ILE A 344 -6.99 30.42 -2.59
C ILE A 344 -5.63 30.82 -3.18
N SER A 345 -5.18 30.16 -4.25
CA SER A 345 -3.93 30.50 -4.92
C SER A 345 -4.11 31.68 -5.88
N SER A 346 -3.33 32.75 -5.67
CA SER A 346 -3.27 33.89 -6.59
C SER A 346 -2.76 33.45 -7.97
N GLN A 347 -3.69 33.45 -8.92
CA GLN A 347 -3.58 33.32 -10.38
C GLN A 347 -3.15 31.99 -11.00
N TYR A 348 -2.30 31.14 -10.41
CA TYR A 348 -1.98 29.82 -11.00
C TYR A 348 -1.63 28.76 -9.94
N PRO A 349 -2.60 27.91 -9.51
CA PRO A 349 -2.31 26.78 -8.63
C PRO A 349 -1.40 25.75 -9.33
N ALA A 350 -0.24 25.46 -8.74
CA ALA A 350 0.69 24.47 -9.29
C ALA A 350 1.35 23.63 -8.18
N PHE A 351 1.60 22.36 -8.50
CA PHE A 351 2.36 21.41 -7.71
C PHE A 351 3.86 21.69 -7.90
N ARG A 352 4.56 22.01 -6.82
CA ARG A 352 5.99 22.32 -6.81
C ARG A 352 6.85 21.05 -6.68
N PHE A 353 7.89 20.94 -7.49
CA PHE A 353 8.93 19.91 -7.46
C PHE A 353 10.30 20.55 -7.28
N GLU A 354 10.97 20.22 -6.18
CA GLU A 354 12.31 20.70 -5.86
C GLU A 354 13.32 19.57 -6.02
N PHE A 355 14.44 19.85 -6.69
CA PHE A 355 15.54 18.91 -6.84
C PHE A 355 16.67 19.37 -5.91
N ASP A 356 16.85 18.69 -4.79
CA ASP A 356 17.99 18.93 -3.88
C ASP A 356 19.13 17.97 -4.25
N LEU A 357 19.75 18.29 -5.39
CA LEU A 357 20.80 17.53 -6.05
C LEU A 357 21.84 18.50 -6.59
N ARG A 358 23.03 17.99 -6.93
CA ARG A 358 24.00 18.75 -7.72
C ARG A 358 23.74 18.51 -9.20
N TYR A 359 23.28 19.54 -9.91
CA TYR A 359 23.02 19.58 -11.34
C TYR A 359 23.18 21.02 -11.86
N ASP A 360 23.25 21.20 -13.17
CA ASP A 360 23.21 22.51 -13.82
C ASP A 360 21.80 22.85 -14.34
N GLU A 361 21.13 21.87 -14.95
CA GLU A 361 19.82 22.04 -15.57
C GLU A 361 18.93 20.79 -15.40
N ILE A 362 17.63 21.00 -15.12
CA ILE A 362 16.59 19.99 -15.30
C ILE A 362 15.84 20.30 -16.58
N LYS A 363 15.74 19.33 -17.49
CA LYS A 363 14.88 19.41 -18.69
C LYS A 363 13.68 18.50 -18.47
N ALA A 364 12.48 19.04 -18.63
CA ALA A 364 11.25 18.33 -18.35
C ALA A 364 10.25 18.45 -19.50
N VAL A 365 9.52 17.37 -19.75
CA VAL A 365 8.49 17.27 -20.77
C VAL A 365 7.24 16.64 -20.16
N CYS A 366 6.13 17.36 -20.21
CA CYS A 366 4.81 16.90 -19.82
C CYS A 366 4.08 16.38 -21.06
N THR A 367 3.88 15.07 -21.12
CA THR A 367 3.45 14.41 -22.36
C THR A 367 1.94 14.48 -22.60
N GLN A 368 1.12 14.53 -21.54
CA GLN A 368 -0.34 14.56 -21.67
C GLN A 368 -1.03 15.31 -20.52
N GLY A 369 -1.45 16.54 -20.80
CA GLY A 369 -2.32 17.33 -19.93
C GLY A 369 -1.58 18.03 -18.78
N GLY A 370 -2.05 19.24 -18.50
CA GLY A 370 -1.40 20.17 -17.59
C GLY A 370 -0.28 20.95 -18.29
N SER A 371 0.40 21.79 -17.53
CA SER A 371 1.51 22.63 -18.00
C SER A 371 2.63 22.67 -16.98
N LEU A 372 3.86 22.69 -17.47
CA LEU A 372 5.04 23.02 -16.69
C LEU A 372 5.17 24.53 -16.61
N ILE A 373 5.60 25.04 -15.45
CA ILE A 373 5.78 26.47 -15.17
C ILE A 373 7.07 26.66 -14.36
N SER A 374 7.81 27.73 -14.62
CA SER A 374 8.94 28.19 -13.78
C SER A 374 8.59 29.56 -13.18
N TYR A 375 8.17 29.58 -11.91
CA TYR A 375 7.90 30.85 -11.22
C TYR A 375 9.18 31.59 -10.82
N ASP A 376 10.30 30.88 -10.76
CA ASP A 376 11.56 31.43 -10.25
C ASP A 376 12.42 32.09 -11.35
N GLU A 377 12.00 31.98 -12.62
CA GLU A 377 12.73 32.46 -13.81
C GLU A 377 11.85 33.39 -14.66
N ASN A 378 11.38 34.47 -14.07
CA ASN A 378 10.61 35.51 -14.79
C ASN A 378 11.48 36.24 -15.82
N ASP A 379 11.03 36.27 -17.08
CA ASP A 379 11.74 36.86 -18.23
C ASP A 379 11.38 38.33 -18.51
N GLY A 380 10.50 38.93 -17.69
CA GLY A 380 10.00 40.28 -17.84
C GLY A 380 8.72 40.39 -18.69
N GLU A 381 8.29 39.32 -19.37
CA GLU A 381 7.02 39.24 -20.10
C GLU A 381 6.05 38.21 -19.47
N GLY A 382 6.55 37.30 -18.64
CA GLY A 382 5.74 36.36 -17.87
C GLY A 382 6.58 35.32 -17.14
N TYR A 383 5.91 34.24 -16.73
CA TYR A 383 6.59 33.03 -16.26
C TYR A 383 6.73 32.07 -17.45
N PRO A 384 7.94 31.51 -17.69
CA PRO A 384 8.12 30.44 -18.66
C PRO A 384 7.16 29.29 -18.36
N GLN A 385 6.38 28.89 -19.36
CA GLN A 385 5.39 27.82 -19.23
C GLN A 385 5.17 27.08 -20.55
N GLY A 386 4.75 25.82 -20.48
CA GLY A 386 4.43 25.02 -21.65
C GLY A 386 4.41 23.53 -21.36
N TYR A 387 4.42 22.71 -22.41
CA TYR A 387 4.55 21.25 -22.29
C TYR A 387 6.01 20.81 -22.10
N GLU A 388 6.96 21.66 -22.47
CA GLU A 388 8.40 21.44 -22.31
C GLU A 388 8.98 22.63 -21.58
N LEU A 389 9.87 22.37 -20.62
CA LEU A 389 10.50 23.41 -19.83
C LEU A 389 11.90 22.98 -19.38
N SER A 390 12.79 23.95 -19.21
CA SER A 390 14.08 23.73 -18.60
C SER A 390 14.26 24.71 -17.45
N VAL A 391 14.75 24.23 -16.31
CA VAL A 391 14.97 25.04 -15.10
C VAL A 391 16.39 24.89 -14.62
N THR A 392 17.01 26.02 -14.26
CA THR A 392 18.40 26.03 -13.78
C THR A 392 18.54 25.54 -12.33
N ALA A 393 19.76 25.17 -11.95
CA ALA A 393 20.10 24.72 -10.61
C ALA A 393 19.54 25.63 -9.49
N GLY A 394 18.89 25.01 -8.50
CA GLY A 394 18.30 25.72 -7.36
C GLY A 394 16.95 26.40 -7.65
N LYS A 395 16.37 26.19 -8.84
CA LYS A 395 15.01 26.60 -9.18
C LYS A 395 14.06 25.42 -9.11
N ALA A 396 12.81 25.67 -8.70
CA ALA A 396 11.79 24.63 -8.64
C ALA A 396 11.07 24.48 -10.00
N LEU A 397 10.73 23.24 -10.33
CA LEU A 397 9.84 22.92 -11.44
C LEU A 397 8.41 22.90 -10.91
N TYR A 398 7.48 23.57 -11.58
CA TYR A 398 6.07 23.56 -11.18
C TYR A 398 5.22 22.87 -12.24
N TRP A 399 4.22 22.12 -11.82
CA TRP A 399 3.21 21.56 -12.70
C TRP A 399 1.83 22.06 -12.32
N SER A 400 1.11 22.62 -13.28
CA SER A 400 -0.29 23.01 -13.12
C SER A 400 -1.18 22.00 -13.84
N PRO A 401 -2.33 21.63 -13.27
CA PRO A 401 -3.29 20.82 -13.98
C PRO A 401 -4.03 21.59 -15.07
N LEU A 402 -3.77 22.90 -15.24
CA LEU A 402 -4.38 23.73 -16.27
C LEU A 402 -3.66 23.56 -17.60
N ASP A 403 -4.42 23.43 -18.67
CA ASP A 403 -3.90 23.43 -20.03
C ASP A 403 -3.37 24.84 -20.40
N PRO A 404 -2.14 24.94 -20.95
CA PRO A 404 -1.52 26.23 -21.27
C PRO A 404 -2.23 26.96 -22.42
N GLU A 405 -2.91 26.24 -23.31
CA GLU A 405 -3.68 26.79 -24.41
C GLU A 405 -5.15 27.04 -24.02
N ASN A 406 -5.67 26.28 -23.05
CA ASN A 406 -7.04 26.42 -22.53
C ASN A 406 -7.12 26.32 -21.00
N PRO A 407 -6.92 27.43 -20.25
CA PRO A 407 -6.85 27.42 -18.79
C PRO A 407 -8.17 27.09 -18.07
N PHE A 408 -9.26 26.85 -18.80
CA PHE A 408 -10.52 26.33 -18.27
C PHE A 408 -10.62 24.80 -18.32
N GLN A 409 -9.65 24.14 -18.96
CA GLN A 409 -9.53 22.71 -19.07
C GLN A 409 -8.53 22.21 -18.01
N ILE A 410 -9.04 21.38 -17.11
CA ILE A 410 -8.24 20.67 -16.11
C ILE A 410 -7.79 19.35 -16.73
N THR A 411 -6.56 18.95 -16.41
CA THR A 411 -5.91 17.71 -16.86
C THR A 411 -6.82 16.49 -16.65
N PRO A 412 -6.75 15.48 -17.54
CA PRO A 412 -7.33 14.15 -17.32
C PRO A 412 -6.88 13.49 -16.00
N GLU A 413 -7.43 12.32 -15.70
CA GLU A 413 -7.23 11.58 -14.44
C GLU A 413 -5.77 11.28 -14.11
N SER A 414 -4.86 11.30 -15.08
CA SER A 414 -3.42 11.11 -14.90
C SER A 414 -2.59 11.89 -15.92
N THR A 415 -1.35 12.21 -15.54
CA THR A 415 -0.31 12.76 -16.43
C THR A 415 1.07 12.23 -16.05
N SER A 416 2.06 12.46 -16.91
CA SER A 416 3.46 12.13 -16.67
C SER A 416 4.38 13.25 -17.12
N ILE A 417 5.38 13.53 -16.29
CA ILE A 417 6.48 14.46 -16.57
C ILE A 417 7.75 13.63 -16.70
N SER A 418 8.29 13.49 -17.90
CA SER A 418 9.63 12.92 -18.09
C SER A 418 10.67 14.01 -17.86
N PHE A 419 11.78 13.68 -17.20
CA PHE A 419 12.84 14.64 -16.95
C PHE A 419 14.25 14.06 -17.10
N THR A 420 15.21 14.92 -17.41
CA THR A 420 16.65 14.65 -17.28
C THR A 420 17.28 15.68 -16.35
N ALA A 421 18.22 15.24 -15.52
CA ALA A 421 19.09 16.12 -14.74
C ALA A 421 20.50 16.06 -15.34
N GLU A 422 21.03 17.21 -15.72
CA GLU A 422 22.30 17.33 -16.45
C GLU A 422 23.31 18.19 -15.68
N ASP A 423 24.59 17.81 -15.73
CA ASP A 423 25.75 18.58 -15.27
C ASP A 423 26.70 18.75 -16.45
N ALA A 424 26.87 20.00 -16.91
CA ALA A 424 27.43 20.36 -18.20
C ALA A 424 26.83 19.53 -19.37
N ASP A 425 27.62 18.65 -19.98
CA ASP A 425 27.21 17.77 -21.09
C ASP A 425 26.94 16.32 -20.63
N THR A 426 26.86 16.07 -19.31
CA THR A 426 26.67 14.73 -18.74
C THR A 426 25.28 14.59 -18.15
N MET A 427 24.52 13.61 -18.64
CA MET A 427 23.25 13.22 -18.03
C MET A 427 23.52 12.44 -16.74
N LEU A 428 23.10 13.00 -15.60
CA LEU A 428 23.25 12.40 -14.28
C LEU A 428 22.10 11.45 -13.96
N TYR A 429 20.88 11.91 -14.22
CA TYR A 429 19.65 11.18 -13.95
C TYR A 429 18.66 11.35 -15.10
N ALA A 430 17.85 10.32 -15.31
CA ALA A 430 16.70 10.38 -16.18
C ALA A 430 15.56 9.59 -15.53
N GLY A 431 14.36 10.16 -15.53
CA GLY A 431 13.23 9.57 -14.84
C GLY A 431 11.92 10.19 -15.25
N SER A 432 10.85 9.77 -14.58
CA SER A 432 9.50 10.30 -14.77
C SER A 432 8.79 10.53 -13.45
N ILE A 433 7.95 11.56 -13.41
CA ILE A 433 7.03 11.86 -12.31
C ILE A 433 5.62 11.61 -12.81
N TYR A 434 4.92 10.68 -12.16
CA TYR A 434 3.52 10.39 -12.46
C TYR A 434 2.62 11.15 -11.53
N ILE A 435 1.64 11.85 -12.10
CA ILE A 435 0.68 12.59 -11.30
C ILE A 435 -0.69 11.99 -11.57
N THR A 436 -1.31 11.45 -10.52
CA THR A 436 -2.68 10.93 -10.58
C THR A 436 -3.62 11.86 -9.84
N ARG A 437 -4.78 12.10 -10.43
CA ARG A 437 -5.86 12.88 -9.84
C ARG A 437 -6.78 11.97 -9.04
N GLU A 438 -6.91 12.27 -7.76
CA GLU A 438 -7.92 11.68 -6.90
C GLU A 438 -9.01 12.71 -6.61
N THR A 439 -10.25 12.36 -6.95
CA THR A 439 -11.40 13.18 -6.58
C THR A 439 -11.93 12.67 -5.26
N THR A 440 -11.76 13.47 -4.20
CA THR A 440 -12.32 13.18 -2.89
C THR A 440 -13.63 13.95 -2.73
N CYS A 441 -14.39 13.65 -1.69
CA CYS A 441 -15.59 14.42 -1.33
C CYS A 441 -15.30 15.90 -0.97
N GLN A 442 -14.02 16.28 -0.85
CA GLN A 442 -13.55 17.56 -0.33
C GLN A 442 -12.80 18.42 -1.35
N GLY A 443 -12.47 17.85 -2.50
CA GLY A 443 -11.71 18.56 -3.50
C GLY A 443 -11.00 17.60 -4.45
N THR A 444 -10.07 18.17 -5.19
CA THR A 444 -9.20 17.39 -6.06
C THR A 444 -7.82 17.33 -5.40
N VAL A 445 -7.27 16.13 -5.28
CA VAL A 445 -5.92 15.88 -4.80
C VAL A 445 -5.11 15.34 -5.96
N TYR A 446 -3.87 15.80 -6.10
CA TYR A 446 -2.92 15.24 -7.04
C TYR A 446 -1.83 14.53 -6.26
N ILE A 447 -1.54 13.29 -6.65
CA ILE A 447 -0.47 12.48 -6.05
C ILE A 447 0.62 12.29 -7.09
N ALA A 448 1.80 12.79 -6.80
CA ALA A 448 3.00 12.61 -7.59
C ALA A 448 3.80 11.40 -7.10
N ARG A 449 4.27 10.56 -8.01
CA ARG A 449 5.16 9.41 -7.73
C ARG A 449 6.39 9.47 -8.62
N LEU A 450 7.57 9.24 -8.04
CA LEU A 450 8.84 9.31 -8.76
C LEU A 450 9.30 7.93 -9.26
N VAL A 451 9.48 7.81 -10.57
CA VAL A 451 10.21 6.70 -11.21
C VAL A 451 11.59 7.20 -11.63
N CYS A 452 12.61 6.95 -10.81
CA CYS A 452 13.99 7.21 -11.19
C CYS A 452 14.95 6.41 -10.30
N GLU A 453 15.88 5.65 -10.90
CA GLU A 453 16.90 4.94 -10.15
C GLU A 453 17.90 5.92 -9.51
N GLY A 454 18.22 5.70 -8.24
CA GLY A 454 19.15 6.53 -7.48
C GLY A 454 18.55 7.83 -6.94
N LEU A 455 17.26 8.10 -7.15
CA LEU A 455 16.54 9.24 -6.57
C LEU A 455 15.35 8.77 -5.74
N THR A 456 14.97 9.58 -4.76
CA THR A 456 13.74 9.42 -3.97
C THR A 456 12.94 10.71 -3.93
N MET A 457 11.64 10.60 -3.71
CA MET A 457 10.71 11.72 -3.57
C MET A 457 10.03 11.65 -2.21
N VAL A 458 10.01 12.77 -1.50
CA VAL A 458 9.28 12.92 -0.24
C VAL A 458 8.39 14.16 -0.28
N GLN A 459 7.38 14.19 0.57
CA GLN A 459 6.56 15.37 0.80
C GLN A 459 7.42 16.51 1.36
N ASN A 460 7.35 17.69 0.75
CA ASN A 460 7.83 18.93 1.36
C ASN A 460 6.69 19.55 2.17
N GLU A 461 6.84 19.52 3.50
CA GLU A 461 5.83 20.00 4.45
C GLU A 461 5.67 21.53 4.48
N GLU A 462 6.71 22.28 4.11
CA GLU A 462 6.66 23.75 4.16
C GLU A 462 5.80 24.36 3.05
N ASN A 463 5.75 23.69 1.89
CA ASN A 463 5.10 24.22 0.69
C ASN A 463 4.11 23.26 0.04
N GLN A 464 3.84 22.11 0.67
CA GLN A 464 2.98 21.03 0.15
C GLN A 464 3.41 20.52 -1.25
N GLY A 465 4.68 20.71 -1.59
CA GLY A 465 5.31 20.24 -2.82
C GLY A 465 6.03 18.91 -2.63
N ALA A 466 6.85 18.55 -3.62
CA ALA A 466 7.69 17.37 -3.60
C ALA A 466 9.16 17.79 -3.50
N LEU A 467 9.91 17.12 -2.63
CA LEU A 467 11.37 17.22 -2.55
C LEU A 467 11.99 15.94 -3.12
N ILE A 468 12.82 16.10 -4.15
CA ILE A 468 13.53 15.01 -4.84
C ILE A 468 15.01 15.08 -4.44
N THR A 469 15.52 13.98 -3.91
CA THR A 469 16.89 13.86 -3.38
C THR A 469 17.53 12.56 -3.87
N ALA A 470 18.84 12.42 -3.67
CA ALA A 470 19.53 11.16 -3.94
C ALA A 470 19.04 10.09 -2.96
N ALA A 471 18.76 8.90 -3.47
CA ALA A 471 18.47 7.75 -2.60
C ALA A 471 19.74 7.33 -1.86
N GLU A 472 19.62 7.04 -0.56
CA GLU A 472 20.74 6.58 0.30
C GLU A 472 21.23 5.16 -0.03
#